data_AF-A0A2J8LGH7-F1
#
_entry.id   AF-A0A2J8LGH7-F1
#
_cell.length_a   1.000
_cell.length_b   1.000
_cell.length_c   1.000
_cell.angle_alpha   90.00
_cell.angle_beta   90.00
_cell.angle_gamma   90.00
#
_symmetry.space_group_name_H-M   'P 1'
#
loop_
_entity.id
_entity.type
_entity.pdbx_description
1 polymer ?
#
loop_
_entity_poly.entity_id
_entity_poly.type
_entity_poly.pdbx_seq_one_letter_code
_entity_poly.pdbx_strand_id
1 'polypeptide(L)' 'MSTVEEDSDTVTVETVNSVTLTQDTEGNLILHCPQNEADE' A
#
# COMPACT_ATOMS: atom_id res chain seq x y z
N MET A 1 25.82 -8.42 -6.44
CA MET A 1 24.66 -8.13 -7.31
C MET A 1 23.47 -8.80 -6.67
N SER A 2 22.73 -8.04 -5.86
CA SER A 2 21.55 -8.37 -5.03
C SER A 2 21.52 -7.21 -4.04
N THR A 3 20.46 -6.45 -3.87
CA THR A 3 19.04 -6.76 -3.92
C THR A 3 18.35 -5.75 -4.82
N VAL A 4 17.50 -6.21 -5.72
CA VAL A 4 16.50 -5.33 -6.32
C VAL A 4 15.66 -4.88 -5.14
N GLU A 5 15.87 -3.63 -4.73
CA GLU A 5 14.81 -2.88 -4.08
C GLU A 5 13.73 -2.88 -5.16
N GLU A 6 12.75 -3.78 -4.98
CA GLU A 6 11.50 -3.77 -5.73
C GLU A 6 10.89 -2.42 -5.40
N ASP A 7 11.26 -1.42 -6.20
CA ASP A 7 10.68 -0.09 -6.25
C ASP A 7 9.20 -0.37 -6.37
N SER A 8 8.51 -0.34 -5.23
CA SER A 8 7.10 -0.59 -5.19
C SER A 8 6.52 0.46 -6.10
N ASP A 9 5.95 0.05 -7.24
CA ASP A 9 5.37 0.93 -8.28
C ASP A 9 4.24 1.85 -7.74
N THR A 10 4.07 1.91 -6.42
CA THR A 10 3.11 2.72 -5.71
C THR A 10 3.82 3.55 -4.63
N VAL A 11 3.63 4.87 -4.67
CA VAL A 11 4.09 5.82 -3.66
C VAL A 11 3.13 5.78 -2.48
N THR A 12 3.62 5.52 -1.26
CA THR A 12 2.78 5.60 -0.05
C THR A 12 2.46 7.07 0.27
N VAL A 13 1.17 7.40 0.32
CA VAL A 13 0.69 8.77 0.54
C VAL A 13 0.41 8.98 2.02
N GLU A 14 -0.48 8.17 2.59
CA GLU A 14 -0.92 8.30 3.99
C GLU A 14 -1.28 6.94 4.60
N THR A 15 -1.17 6.84 5.92
CA THR A 15 -1.63 5.66 6.67
C THR A 15 -2.41 6.12 7.88
N VAL A 16 -3.69 5.76 7.96
CA VAL A 16 -4.59 6.20 9.02
C VAL A 16 -5.35 5.00 9.56
N ASN A 17 -5.28 4.80 10.89
CA ASN A 17 -6.06 3.78 11.60
C ASN A 17 -6.00 2.41 10.91
N SER A 18 -4.77 1.93 10.66
CA SER A 18 -4.43 0.68 9.96
C SER A 18 -4.67 0.62 8.45
N VAL A 19 -5.40 1.57 7.88
CA VAL A 19 -5.62 1.66 6.43
C VAL A 19 -4.44 2.38 5.77
N THR A 20 -3.88 1.80 4.72
CA THR A 20 -2.76 2.39 3.95
C THR A 20 -3.26 2.89 2.60
N LEU A 21 -2.87 4.09 2.22
CA LEU A 21 -3.21 4.72 0.96
C LEU A 21 -1.94 4.89 0.12
N THR A 22 -1.92 4.32 -1.07
CA THR A 22 -0.81 4.40 -2.01
C THR A 22 -1.27 4.96 -3.36
N GLN A 23 -0.42 5.71 -4.04
CA GLN A 23 -0.65 6.21 -5.40
C GLN A 23 0.24 5.46 -6.39
N ASP A 24 -0.35 4.85 -7.40
CA ASP A 24 0.35 4.18 -8.48
C ASP A 24 1.03 5.18 -9.44
N THR A 25 2.04 4.74 -10.18
CA THR A 25 2.70 5.50 -11.27
C THR A 25 1.73 6.07 -12.32
N GLU A 26 0.58 5.44 -12.54
CA GLU A 26 -0.48 5.93 -13.44
C GLU A 26 -1.35 7.04 -12.82
N GLY A 27 -1.12 7.38 -11.55
CA GLY A 27 -1.92 8.35 -10.79
C GLY A 27 -3.16 7.73 -10.11
N ASN A 28 -3.31 6.41 -10.17
CA ASN A 28 -4.39 5.68 -9.51
C ASN A 28 -4.19 5.65 -8.00
N LEU A 29 -5.28 5.81 -7.24
CA LEU A 29 -5.24 5.77 -5.78
C LEU A 29 -5.71 4.41 -5.28
N ILE A 30 -4.84 3.70 -4.56
CA ILE A 30 -5.04 2.34 -4.06
C ILE A 30 -5.20 2.40 -2.54
N LEU A 31 -6.32 1.87 -2.04
CA LEU A 31 -6.64 1.80 -0.62
C LEU A 31 -6.46 0.38 -0.11
N HIS A 32 -5.47 0.17 0.75
CA HIS A 32 -5.21 -1.08 1.45
C HIS A 32 -5.95 -1.08 2.79
N CYS A 33 -7.09 -1.77 2.82
CA CYS A 33 -7.79 -2.07 4.06
C CYS A 33 -7.22 -3.38 4.61
N PRO A 34 -6.52 -3.39 5.76
CA PRO A 34 -6.16 -4.65 6.39
C PRO A 34 -7.44 -5.40 6.69
N GLN A 35 -7.43 -6.70 6.41
CA GLN A 35 -8.51 -7.57 6.81
C GLN A 35 -8.48 -7.59 8.34
N ASN A 36 -9.37 -6.83 8.98
CA ASN A 36 -9.61 -7.02 10.39
C ASN A 36 -10.16 -8.44 10.51
N GLU A 37 -9.34 -9.39 10.96
CA GLU A 37 -9.73 -10.75 11.35
C GLU A 37 -10.68 -10.69 12.57
N ALA A 38 -11.77 -9.90 12.48
CA ALA A 38 -12.99 -10.23 13.18
C ALA A 38 -13.68 -11.29 12.32
N ASP A 39 -13.04 -12.46 12.27
CA ASP A 39 -13.72 -13.71 12.02
C ASP A 39 -14.53 -13.99 13.29
N GLU A 40 -15.84 -13.74 13.23
CA GLU A 40 -16.82 -14.39 14.12
C GLU A 40 -17.74 -15.28 13.27
#